data_AF-A0A7C3LBN7-F1
#
_entry.id   AF-A0A7C3LBN7-F1
#
_cell.length_a   1.000
_cell.length_b   1.000
_cell.length_c   1.000
_cell.angle_alpha   90.00
_cell.angle_beta   90.00
_cell.angle_gamma   90.00
#
_symmetry.space_group_name_H-M   'P 1'
#
loop_
_entity.id
_entity.type
_entity.pdbx_description
1 polymer ?
#
loop_
_entity_poly.entity_id
_entity_poly.type
_entity_poly.pdbx_seq_one_letter_code
_entity_poly.pdbx_strand_id
1 'polypeptide(L)'
;MSEEINFIPFQEARELVANVVEEEHVKEANRRILTVYDHKNREMCWFDAEEVVAEVGGAPKKRPYEQEREEVKLAAVDYVLHRIPDWCRPQD
;
A
#
# COMPACT_ATOMS: atom_id res chain seq x y z
N MET A 1 0.84 3.24 -24.97
CA MET A 1 0.68 4.55 -24.31
C MET A 1 0.58 4.24 -22.84
N SER A 2 1.58 4.56 -22.04
CA SER A 2 1.48 4.41 -20.59
C SER A 2 0.54 5.51 -20.11
N GLU A 3 -0.63 5.15 -19.62
CA GLU A 3 -1.51 6.12 -18.94
C GLU A 3 -0.71 6.64 -17.74
N GLU A 4 -0.43 7.94 -17.73
CA GLU A 4 0.23 8.58 -16.59
C GLU A 4 -0.74 8.53 -15.40
N ILE A 5 -0.42 7.70 -14.41
CA ILE A 5 -1.19 7.59 -13.19
C ILE A 5 -0.92 8.84 -12.36
N ASN A 6 -1.97 9.61 -12.08
CA ASN A 6 -1.91 10.73 -11.14
C ASN A 6 -2.20 10.23 -9.73
N PHE A 7 -1.48 10.79 -8.76
CA PHE A 7 -1.67 10.46 -7.35
C PHE A 7 -2.28 11.65 -6.60
N ILE A 8 -3.10 11.35 -5.59
CA ILE A 8 -3.59 12.40 -4.69
C ILE A 8 -2.45 12.90 -3.79
N PRO A 9 -2.51 14.16 -3.31
CA PRO A 9 -1.57 14.66 -2.33
C PRO A 9 -1.53 13.79 -1.07
N PHE A 10 -0.34 13.62 -0.49
CA PHE A 10 -0.15 12.80 0.71
C PHE A 10 -1.08 13.17 1.88
N GLN A 11 -1.33 14.46 2.11
CA GLN A 11 -2.25 14.91 3.17
C GLN A 11 -3.69 14.42 2.91
N GLU A 12 -4.13 14.47 1.65
CA GLU A 12 -5.45 13.97 1.25
C GLU A 12 -5.52 12.44 1.40
N ALA A 13 -4.47 11.72 0.98
CA ALA A 13 -4.39 10.26 1.19
C ALA A 13 -4.49 9.88 2.66
N ARG A 14 -3.83 10.63 3.56
CA ARG A 14 -3.89 10.39 5.00
C ARG A 14 -5.27 10.60 5.61
N GLU A 15 -6.07 11.50 5.06
CA GLU A 15 -7.45 11.72 5.51
C GLU A 15 -8.41 10.67 4.94
N LEU A 16 -8.18 10.23 3.70
CA LEU A 16 -9.05 9.31 2.99
C LEU A 16 -8.86 7.84 3.38
N VAL A 17 -7.60 7.42 3.54
CA VAL A 17 -7.24 6.04 3.86
C VAL A 17 -7.49 5.76 5.33
N ALA A 18 -8.28 4.72 5.61
CA ALA A 18 -8.53 4.25 6.97
C ALA A 18 -7.58 3.11 7.38
N ASN A 19 -7.31 2.18 6.46
CA ASN A 19 -6.46 1.03 6.73
C ASN A 19 -5.72 0.55 5.48
N VAL A 20 -4.53 -0.01 5.72
CA VAL A 20 -3.76 -0.79 4.74
C VAL A 20 -3.61 -2.19 5.32
N VAL A 21 -4.15 -3.20 4.66
CA VAL A 21 -4.22 -4.58 5.15
C VAL A 21 -3.46 -5.50 4.21
N GLU A 22 -2.63 -6.38 4.78
CA GLU A 22 -1.92 -7.39 4.00
C GLU A 22 -2.81 -8.62 3.78
N GLU A 23 -3.23 -8.85 2.54
CA GLU A 23 -4.16 -9.92 2.15
C GLU A 23 -3.52 -10.87 1.12
N GLU A 24 -4.11 -12.04 0.92
CA GLU A 24 -3.71 -12.95 -0.16
C GLU A 24 -4.43 -12.55 -1.45
N HIS A 25 -3.71 -12.53 -2.57
CA HIS A 25 -4.28 -12.21 -3.85
C HIS A 25 -5.32 -13.26 -4.26
N VAL A 26 -6.53 -12.81 -4.59
CA VAL A 26 -7.71 -13.66 -4.82
C VAL A 26 -7.56 -14.69 -5.94
N LYS A 27 -6.63 -14.48 -6.89
CA LYS A 27 -6.40 -15.37 -8.04
C LYS A 27 -5.05 -16.08 -8.02
N GLU A 28 -4.10 -15.60 -7.22
CA GLU A 28 -2.71 -16.06 -7.25
C GLU A 28 -2.32 -16.50 -5.84
N ALA A 29 -2.36 -17.82 -5.62
CA ALA A 29 -2.00 -18.39 -4.33
C ALA A 29 -0.56 -18.01 -3.94
N ASN A 30 -0.36 -17.69 -2.67
CA ASN A 30 0.91 -17.21 -2.09
C ASN A 30 1.38 -15.82 -2.53
N ARG A 31 0.64 -15.11 -3.40
CA ARG A 31 0.93 -13.71 -3.69
C ARG A 31 0.26 -12.83 -2.62
N ARG A 32 1.02 -11.94 -2.01
CA ARG A 32 0.54 -11.03 -0.97
C ARG A 32 0.34 -9.64 -1.55
N ILE A 33 -0.76 -8.99 -1.18
CA ILE A 33 -1.09 -7.63 -1.59
C ILE A 33 -1.36 -6.75 -0.38
N LEU A 34 -1.12 -5.45 -0.54
CA LEU A 34 -1.52 -4.43 0.42
C LEU A 34 -2.80 -3.77 -0.08
N THR A 35 -3.93 -4.16 0.49
CA THR A 35 -5.24 -3.60 0.15
C THR A 35 -5.50 -2.34 0.96
N VAL A 36 -5.89 -1.27 0.29
CA VAL A 36 -6.19 0.04 0.89
C VAL A 36 -7.69 0.21 1.02
N TYR A 37 -8.14 0.54 2.23
CA TYR A 37 -9.55 0.74 2.55
C TYR A 37 -9.84 2.17 3.00
N ASP A 38 -11.01 2.69 2.62
CA ASP A 38 -11.53 3.96 3.12
C ASP A 38 -12.24 3.81 4.48
N HIS A 39 -12.66 4.93 5.08
CA HIS A 39 -13.39 4.95 6.36
C HIS A 39 -14.79 4.30 6.29
N LYS A 40 -15.29 3.97 5.10
CA LYS A 40 -16.52 3.21 4.87
C LYS A 40 -16.24 1.73 4.63
N ASN A 41 -15.01 1.27 4.88
CA ASN A 41 -14.54 -0.10 4.67
C ASN A 41 -14.68 -0.56 3.20
N ARG A 42 -14.58 0.37 2.25
CA ARG A 42 -14.56 0.09 0.81
C ARG A 42 -13.12 -0.03 0.34
N GLU A 43 -12.83 -1.07 -0.43
CA GLU A 43 -11.56 -1.21 -1.13
C GLU A 43 -11.39 -0.05 -2.12
N MET A 44 -10.25 0.62 -2.03
CA MET A 44 -9.87 1.74 -2.90
C MET A 44 -8.92 1.28 -4.01
N CYS A 45 -7.84 0.61 -3.63
CA CYS A 45 -6.81 0.09 -4.50
C CYS A 45 -5.96 -0.96 -3.76
N TRP A 46 -5.07 -1.63 -4.49
CA TRP A 46 -4.12 -2.59 -3.93
C TRP A 46 -2.73 -2.42 -4.54
N PHE A 47 -1.71 -2.85 -3.80
CA PHE A 47 -0.32 -2.86 -4.22
C PHE A 47 0.26 -4.27 -4.04
N ASP A 48 1.22 -4.66 -4.88
CA ASP A 48 1.97 -5.89 -4.65
C ASP A 48 2.87 -5.72 -3.41
N ALA A 49 2.75 -6.62 -2.44
CA ALA A 49 3.48 -6.48 -1.19
C ALA A 49 4.98 -6.73 -1.37
N GLU A 50 5.39 -7.62 -2.27
CA GLU A 50 6.81 -7.90 -2.51
C GLU A 50 7.48 -6.70 -3.21
N GLU A 51 6.79 -6.09 -4.17
CA GLU A 51 7.27 -4.87 -4.84
C GLU A 51 7.39 -3.70 -3.85
N VAL A 52 6.37 -3.44 -3.04
CA VAL A 52 6.42 -2.35 -2.04
C VAL A 52 7.55 -2.57 -1.04
N VAL A 53 7.72 -3.79 -0.54
CA VAL A 53 8.80 -4.12 0.41
C VAL A 53 10.18 -3.91 -0.23
N ALA A 54 10.37 -4.31 -1.48
CA ALA A 54 11.62 -4.10 -2.20
C ALA A 54 11.92 -2.60 -2.40
N GLU A 55 10.91 -1.80 -2.75
CA GLU A 55 11.03 -0.36 -2.97
C GLU A 55 11.40 0.42 -1.69
N VAL A 56 10.90 -0.01 -0.53
CA VAL A 56 11.24 0.63 0.76
C VAL A 56 12.55 0.10 1.35
N GLY A 57 13.30 -0.70 0.60
CA GLY A 57 14.61 -1.23 1.01
C GLY A 57 14.53 -2.40 1.98
N GLY A 58 13.36 -3.05 2.10
CA GLY A 58 13.22 -4.30 2.83
C GLY A 58 13.97 -5.44 2.14
N ALA A 59 14.91 -6.06 2.84
CA ALA A 59 15.61 -7.24 2.34
C ALA A 59 14.94 -8.53 2.85
N PRO A 60 14.83 -9.60 2.04
CA PRO A 60 14.57 -10.91 2.57
C PRO A 60 15.78 -11.35 3.42
N LYS A 61 15.65 -11.23 4.76
CA LYS A 61 16.44 -11.89 5.81
C LYS A 61 17.88 -11.39 6.03
N LYS A 62 18.12 -10.26 6.72
CA LYS A 62 19.44 -10.02 7.37
C LYS A 62 19.47 -9.27 8.72
N ARG A 63 18.41 -8.65 9.25
CA ARG A 63 18.43 -8.01 10.60
C ARG A 63 17.57 -8.75 11.64
N PRO A 64 17.73 -8.46 12.95
CA PRO A 64 16.81 -8.94 13.99
C PRO A 64 15.33 -8.71 13.59
N TYR A 65 14.59 -9.81 13.64
CA TYR A 65 13.36 -10.05 12.87
C TYR A 65 12.17 -9.13 13.19
N GLU A 66 12.11 -8.51 14.37
CA GLU A 66 10.93 -7.75 14.80
C GLU A 66 11.05 -6.25 14.50
N GLN A 67 12.18 -5.61 14.83
CA GLN A 67 12.38 -4.17 14.60
C GLN A 67 12.44 -3.83 13.10
N GLU A 68 13.15 -4.64 12.30
CA GLU A 68 13.19 -4.47 10.83
C GLU A 68 11.79 -4.64 10.23
N ARG A 69 10.94 -5.51 10.80
CA ARG A 69 9.56 -5.71 10.33
C ARG A 69 8.67 -4.51 10.63
N GLU A 70 8.79 -3.88 11.78
CA GLU A 70 8.01 -2.68 12.09
C GLU A 70 8.45 -1.47 11.24
N GLU A 71 9.76 -1.26 11.07
CA GLU A 71 10.30 -0.20 10.21
C GLU A 71 9.85 -0.37 8.75
N VAL A 72 9.96 -1.60 8.20
CA VAL A 72 9.53 -1.91 6.83
C VAL A 72 8.03 -1.74 6.68
N LYS A 73 7.22 -2.13 7.67
CA LYS A 73 5.77 -1.93 7.62
C LYS A 73 5.39 -0.45 7.61
N LEU A 74 6.00 0.36 8.48
CA LEU A 74 5.75 1.80 8.52
C LEU A 74 6.18 2.46 7.20
N ALA A 75 7.33 2.07 6.65
CA ALA A 75 7.80 2.56 5.36
C ALA A 75 6.88 2.12 4.21
N ALA A 76 6.36 0.88 4.23
CA ALA A 76 5.41 0.39 3.24
C ALA A 76 4.09 1.17 3.27
N VAL A 77 3.55 1.46 4.47
CA VAL A 77 2.35 2.29 4.61
C VAL A 77 2.61 3.70 4.08
N ASP A 78 3.75 4.31 4.42
CA ASP A 78 4.11 5.64 3.92
C ASP A 78 4.27 5.65 2.39
N TYR A 79 4.92 4.63 1.83
CA TYR A 79 5.07 4.44 0.38
C TYR A 79 3.72 4.37 -0.35
N VAL A 80 2.78 3.61 0.21
CA VAL A 80 1.41 3.45 -0.31
C VAL A 80 0.66 4.78 -0.25
N LEU A 81 0.73 5.52 0.84
CA LEU A 81 0.05 6.82 0.99
C LEU A 81 0.53 7.87 -0.01
N HIS A 82 1.79 7.82 -0.43
CA HIS A 82 2.33 8.69 -1.48
C HIS A 82 1.88 8.30 -2.91
N ARG A 83 1.22 7.15 -3.07
CA ARG A 83 0.88 6.55 -4.37
C ARG A 83 -0.60 6.18 -4.50
N ILE A 84 -1.47 6.73 -3.66
CA ILE A 84 -2.91 6.55 -3.82
C ILE A 84 -3.36 7.23 -5.12
N PRO A 85 -3.93 6.47 -6.09
CA PRO A 85 -4.38 7.05 -7.35
C PRO A 85 -5.52 8.05 -7.17
N ASP A 86 -5.60 9.05 -8.06
CA ASP A 86 -6.63 10.08 -8.02
C ASP A 86 -8.07 9.57 -8.22
N TRP A 87 -8.25 8.46 -8.94
CA TRP A 87 -9.54 7.79 -9.09
C TRP A 87 -10.08 7.18 -7.80
N CYS A 88 -9.26 7.06 -6.75
CA CYS A 88 -9.70 6.59 -5.44
C CYS A 88 -10.48 7.66 -4.65
N ARG A 89 -10.51 8.90 -5.14
CA ARG A 89 -11.34 9.96 -4.53
C ARG A 89 -12.81 9.54 -4.51
N PRO A 90 -13.56 9.85 -3.43
CA PRO A 90 -14.99 9.70 -3.43
C PRO A 90 -15.57 10.51 -4.61
N GLN A 91 -16.36 9.86 -5.46
CA GLN A 91 -17.22 10.55 -6.41
C GLN A 91 -18.51 10.89 -5.65
N ASP A 92 -18.77 12.18 -5.42
CA ASP A 92 -20.05 12.67 -4.89
C ASP A 92 -21.21 12.41 -5.87
#